data_AF-A0A514XJJ1-F1
#
_entry.id   AF-A0A514XJJ1-F1
#
_cell.length_a   1.000
_cell.length_b   1.000
_cell.length_c   1.000
_cell.angle_alpha   90.00
_cell.angle_beta   90.00
_cell.angle_gamma   90.00
#
_symmetry.space_group_name_H-M   'P 1'
#
loop_
_entity.id
_entity.type
_entity.pdbx_description
1 polymer ?
#
loop_
_entity_poly.entity_id
_entity_poly.type
_entity_poly.pdbx_seq_one_letter_code
_entity_poly.pdbx_strand_id
1 'polypeptide(L)'
;MSLAGALLILVSPVLGWSQEKPADLVVTPQEKAMYLEHNQTVVDVASQCIQETYKTHIAFFNKYGISKYYGDRNPSLNTREKRLAVIKSVGAPASIIDQLEGISCIGLTRKCLKQGFEATQNPLMSALWSRLDQNLISRGTDGLVLTQHLQKLGWKILYWNPRPDLNAEWDAEDPMIMAGKPVSWDSGIRNSQGQFIYHPAWGMHGMRYNQVMKKDVYYNVKVDDKTTLVNFDIELPQAFIDNAFFVGVAHAGYHVFPGSFGQVIEAHSMRRLDSIDNLEKGQFNPLAVGGAPQWTKIEKYRSGIVAIPPK
;
A
#
# COMPACT_ATOMS: atom_id res chain seq x y z
N MET A 1 35.40 58.09 -21.28
CA MET A 1 34.03 57.71 -20.91
C MET A 1 34.00 56.19 -20.79
N SER A 2 34.09 55.68 -19.56
CA SER A 2 34.06 54.24 -19.24
C SER A 2 32.73 53.96 -18.55
N LEU A 3 31.89 53.11 -19.14
CA LEU A 3 30.62 52.68 -18.59
C LEU A 3 30.82 51.28 -17.99
N ALA A 4 30.86 51.23 -16.66
CA ALA A 4 30.82 50.00 -15.88
C ALA A 4 29.39 49.43 -15.92
N GLY A 5 29.24 48.24 -16.50
CA GLY A 5 28.00 47.46 -16.44
C GLY A 5 27.92 46.69 -15.12
N ALA A 6 26.98 47.06 -14.26
CA ALA A 6 26.66 46.31 -13.04
C ALA A 6 25.83 45.08 -13.39
N LEU A 7 26.38 43.90 -13.12
CA LEU A 7 25.69 42.61 -13.21
C LEU A 7 24.85 42.42 -11.94
N LEU A 8 23.52 42.58 -12.04
CA LEU A 8 22.60 42.24 -10.96
C LEU A 8 22.48 40.71 -10.84
N ILE A 9 23.06 40.13 -9.78
CA ILE A 9 22.80 38.76 -9.37
C ILE A 9 21.49 38.77 -8.56
N LEU A 10 20.41 38.28 -9.17
CA LEU A 10 19.16 37.98 -8.47
C LEU A 10 19.36 36.75 -7.59
N VAL A 11 19.72 36.98 -6.32
CA VAL A 11 19.70 35.96 -5.28
C VAL A 11 18.24 35.65 -4.98
N SER A 12 17.73 34.55 -5.55
CA SER A 12 16.43 34.03 -5.15
C SER A 12 16.55 33.50 -3.71
N PRO A 13 15.73 33.96 -2.76
CA PRO A 13 15.73 33.39 -1.42
C PRO A 13 15.26 31.94 -1.54
N VAL A 14 16.17 31.00 -1.25
CA VAL A 14 15.82 29.63 -0.95
C VAL A 14 15.05 29.69 0.37
N LEU A 15 13.73 29.85 0.27
CA LEU A 15 12.80 29.63 1.36
C LEU A 15 12.88 28.14 1.72
N GLY A 16 13.82 27.82 2.60
CA GLY A 16 13.85 26.56 3.33
C GLY A 16 12.60 26.51 4.19
N TRP A 17 11.52 25.96 3.67
CA TRP A 17 10.43 25.48 4.48
C TRP A 17 11.02 24.32 5.30
N SER A 18 11.44 24.60 6.53
CA SER A 18 11.46 23.55 7.54
C SER A 18 10.01 23.13 7.68
N GLN A 19 9.59 22.11 6.94
CA GLN A 19 8.38 21.37 7.29
C GLN A 19 8.66 20.84 8.69
N GLU A 20 8.13 21.52 9.71
CA GLU A 20 7.98 20.92 11.03
C GLU A 20 7.38 19.55 10.79
N LYS A 21 8.09 18.50 11.21
CA LYS A 21 7.57 17.15 11.12
C LYS A 21 6.18 17.20 11.77
N PRO A 22 5.10 16.84 11.07
CA PRO A 22 3.78 16.77 11.68
C PRO A 22 3.88 16.04 13.02
N ALA A 23 3.24 16.57 14.06
CA ALA A 23 3.21 15.90 15.35
C ALA A 23 2.71 14.47 15.18
N ASP A 24 3.26 13.54 15.96
CA ASP A 24 2.79 12.15 15.93
C ASP A 24 1.35 12.08 16.40
N LEU A 25 0.50 11.44 15.62
CA LEU A 25 -0.91 11.28 15.95
C LEU A 25 -1.05 10.42 17.21
N VAL A 26 -1.81 10.89 18.19
CA VAL A 26 -2.13 10.16 19.43
C VAL A 26 -3.57 9.65 19.35
N VAL A 27 -3.75 8.34 19.57
CA VAL A 27 -5.06 7.72 19.83
C VAL A 27 -5.24 7.68 21.34
N THR A 28 -6.29 8.31 21.85
CA THR A 28 -6.56 8.34 23.29
C THR A 28 -7.04 6.97 23.80
N PRO A 29 -6.90 6.67 25.11
CA PRO A 29 -7.46 5.45 25.68
C PRO A 29 -8.96 5.28 25.43
N GLN A 30 -9.72 6.38 25.44
CA GLN A 30 -11.16 6.38 25.15
C GLN A 30 -11.44 6.01 23.70
N GLU A 31 -10.71 6.59 22.75
CA GLU A 31 -10.86 6.26 21.32
C GLU A 31 -10.48 4.81 21.04
N LYS A 32 -9.43 4.30 21.68
CA LYS A 32 -9.04 2.89 21.56
C LYS A 32 -10.12 1.97 22.13
N ALA A 33 -10.64 2.27 23.32
CA ALA A 33 -11.71 1.49 23.93
C ALA A 33 -12.97 1.49 23.04
N MET A 34 -13.34 2.65 22.50
CA MET A 34 -14.46 2.79 21.57
C MET A 34 -14.24 1.99 20.28
N TYR A 35 -13.03 2.01 19.74
CA TYR A 35 -12.69 1.17 18.59
C TYR A 35 -12.85 -0.32 18.91
N LEU A 36 -12.36 -0.77 20.08
CA LEU A 36 -12.45 -2.17 20.48
C LEU A 36 -13.91 -2.63 20.66
N GLU A 37 -14.79 -1.78 21.18
CA GLU A 37 -16.23 -2.06 21.29
C GLU A 37 -16.91 -2.25 19.93
N HIS A 38 -16.43 -1.55 18.91
CA HIS A 38 -17.01 -1.55 17.55
C HIS A 38 -16.16 -2.31 16.51
N ASN A 39 -15.11 -3.02 16.93
CA ASN A 39 -14.09 -3.55 16.01
C ASN A 39 -14.70 -4.48 14.96
N GLN A 40 -15.68 -5.30 15.36
CA GLN A 40 -16.29 -6.33 14.54
C GLN A 40 -17.06 -5.69 13.39
N THR A 41 -17.87 -4.67 13.69
CA THR A 41 -18.59 -3.88 12.66
C THR A 41 -17.60 -3.25 11.67
N VAL A 42 -16.51 -2.65 12.16
CA VAL A 42 -15.51 -2.03 11.29
C VAL A 42 -14.88 -3.08 10.35
N VAL A 43 -14.50 -4.24 10.89
CA VAL A 43 -13.84 -5.33 10.17
C VAL A 43 -14.76 -5.97 9.14
N ASP A 44 -16.00 -6.30 9.54
CA ASP A 44 -16.97 -6.96 8.66
C ASP A 44 -17.36 -6.08 7.49
N VAL A 45 -17.61 -4.79 7.74
CA VAL A 45 -17.97 -3.83 6.68
C VAL A 45 -16.77 -3.54 5.79
N ALA A 46 -15.55 -3.43 6.32
CA ALA A 46 -14.36 -3.26 5.49
C ALA A 46 -14.10 -4.48 4.60
N SER A 47 -14.30 -5.69 5.15
CA SER A 47 -14.26 -6.95 4.41
C SER A 47 -15.30 -6.99 3.29
N GLN A 48 -16.56 -6.69 3.61
CA GLN A 48 -17.64 -6.62 2.63
C GLN A 48 -17.32 -5.61 1.53
N CYS A 49 -16.82 -4.42 1.87
CA CYS A 49 -16.45 -3.39 0.91
C CYS A 49 -15.43 -3.88 -0.13
N ILE A 50 -14.38 -4.61 0.26
CA ILE A 50 -13.40 -5.11 -0.72
C ILE A 50 -14.00 -6.22 -1.60
N GLN A 51 -14.83 -7.11 -1.04
CA GLN A 51 -15.49 -8.17 -1.81
C GLN A 51 -16.51 -7.58 -2.81
N GLU A 52 -17.29 -6.59 -2.40
CA GLU A 52 -18.26 -5.90 -3.26
C GLU A 52 -17.58 -5.07 -4.35
N THR A 53 -16.47 -4.41 -4.02
CA THR A 53 -15.65 -3.71 -5.02
C THR A 53 -15.17 -4.68 -6.09
N TYR A 54 -14.65 -5.85 -5.71
CA TYR A 54 -14.26 -6.90 -6.66
C TYR A 54 -15.42 -7.44 -7.49
N LYS A 55 -16.55 -7.77 -6.84
CA LYS A 55 -17.75 -8.24 -7.54
C LYS A 55 -18.24 -7.22 -8.57
N THR A 56 -18.25 -5.93 -8.21
CA THR A 56 -18.69 -4.84 -9.09
C THR A 56 -17.74 -4.68 -10.28
N HIS A 57 -16.43 -4.76 -10.02
CA HIS A 57 -15.41 -4.73 -11.07
C HIS A 57 -15.60 -5.84 -12.10
N ILE A 58 -15.72 -7.09 -11.65
CA ILE A 58 -15.88 -8.24 -12.55
C ILE A 58 -17.19 -8.16 -13.34
N ALA A 59 -18.30 -7.77 -12.70
CA ALA A 59 -19.57 -7.59 -13.39
C ALA A 59 -19.49 -6.51 -14.48
N PHE A 60 -18.80 -5.40 -14.20
CA PHE A 60 -18.60 -4.32 -15.16
C PHE A 60 -17.69 -4.75 -16.31
N PHE A 61 -16.57 -5.43 -16.02
CA PHE A 61 -15.64 -5.95 -17.01
C PHE A 61 -16.33 -6.96 -17.95
N ASN A 62 -17.06 -7.92 -17.40
CA ASN A 62 -17.80 -8.90 -18.21
C ASN A 62 -18.83 -8.25 -19.13
N LYS A 63 -19.42 -7.12 -18.72
CA LYS A 63 -20.42 -6.41 -19.51
C LYS A 63 -19.82 -5.54 -20.62
N TYR A 64 -18.69 -4.88 -20.36
CA TYR A 64 -18.17 -3.83 -21.25
C TYR A 64 -16.77 -4.09 -21.80
N GLY A 65 -16.06 -5.14 -21.35
CA GLY A 65 -14.69 -5.43 -21.76
C GLY A 65 -13.65 -4.42 -21.26
N ILE A 66 -14.00 -3.59 -20.28
CA ILE A 66 -13.11 -2.63 -19.64
C ILE A 66 -13.27 -2.68 -18.13
N SER A 67 -12.19 -2.34 -17.42
CA SER A 67 -12.20 -2.22 -15.98
C SER A 67 -13.11 -1.08 -15.53
N LYS A 68 -13.87 -1.31 -14.45
CA LYS A 68 -14.58 -0.22 -13.75
C LYS A 68 -13.61 0.73 -13.08
N TYR A 69 -12.54 0.16 -12.52
CA TYR A 69 -11.56 0.89 -11.74
C TYR A 69 -10.28 1.09 -12.53
N TYR A 70 -9.70 2.29 -12.50
CA TYR A 70 -8.46 2.56 -13.20
C TYR A 70 -7.41 3.15 -12.28
N GLY A 71 -6.16 2.79 -12.53
CA GLY A 71 -5.04 3.33 -11.79
C GLY A 71 -4.96 4.86 -11.87
N ASP A 72 -5.12 5.53 -10.73
CA ASP A 72 -5.13 6.99 -10.61
C ASP A 72 -3.77 7.65 -10.94
N ARG A 73 -2.69 6.86 -10.98
CA ARG A 73 -1.34 7.28 -11.36
C ARG A 73 -1.00 7.01 -12.82
N ASN A 74 -1.85 6.31 -13.57
CA ASN A 74 -1.57 5.96 -14.96
C ASN A 74 -1.66 7.21 -15.86
N PRO A 75 -0.54 7.73 -16.40
CA PRO A 75 -0.57 8.93 -17.24
C PRO A 75 -1.30 8.68 -18.57
N SER A 76 -1.49 7.44 -18.99
CA SER A 76 -2.30 7.08 -20.15
C SER A 76 -3.80 7.07 -19.86
N LEU A 77 -4.23 7.25 -18.61
CA LEU A 77 -5.63 7.27 -18.19
C LEU A 77 -6.00 8.50 -17.37
N ASN A 78 -5.10 9.47 -17.20
CA ASN A 78 -5.28 10.61 -16.30
C ASN A 78 -6.24 11.70 -16.82
N THR A 79 -6.72 11.61 -18.06
CA THR A 79 -7.75 12.52 -18.60
C THR A 79 -8.97 11.75 -19.11
N ARG A 80 -10.11 12.44 -19.19
CA ARG A 80 -11.37 11.87 -19.69
C ARG A 80 -11.22 11.39 -21.14
N GLU A 81 -10.55 12.17 -21.97
CA GLU A 81 -10.34 11.91 -23.40
C GLU A 81 -9.52 10.64 -23.60
N LYS A 82 -8.46 10.45 -22.80
CA LYS A 82 -7.63 9.25 -22.86
C LYS A 82 -8.42 8.00 -22.47
N ARG A 83 -9.24 8.08 -21.42
CA ARG A 83 -10.12 6.98 -21.03
C ARG A 83 -11.16 6.68 -22.12
N LEU A 84 -11.78 7.71 -22.69
CA LEU A 84 -12.71 7.58 -23.82
C LEU A 84 -12.08 6.93 -25.05
N ALA A 85 -10.81 7.21 -25.34
CA ALA A 85 -10.10 6.58 -26.45
C ALA A 85 -10.01 5.06 -26.27
N VAL A 86 -9.70 4.58 -25.06
CA VAL A 86 -9.66 3.15 -24.75
C VAL A 86 -11.05 2.52 -24.79
N ILE A 87 -12.07 3.18 -24.22
CA ILE A 87 -13.48 2.75 -24.29
C ILE A 87 -13.90 2.51 -25.76
N LYS A 88 -13.59 3.47 -26.63
CA LYS A 88 -13.89 3.38 -28.06
C LYS A 88 -13.11 2.25 -28.75
N SER A 89 -11.84 2.05 -28.40
CA SER A 89 -11.00 1.03 -29.05
C SER A 89 -11.47 -0.41 -28.79
N VAL A 90 -12.18 -0.65 -27.69
CA VAL A 90 -12.76 -1.98 -27.39
C VAL A 90 -14.23 -2.10 -27.79
N GLY A 91 -14.81 -1.07 -28.44
CA GLY A 91 -16.20 -1.07 -28.87
C GLY A 91 -17.24 -0.86 -27.76
N ALA A 92 -16.83 -0.41 -26.58
CA ALA A 92 -17.73 -0.16 -25.46
C ALA A 92 -18.46 1.20 -25.59
N PRO A 93 -19.69 1.34 -25.07
CA PRO A 93 -20.46 2.57 -25.21
C PRO A 93 -19.81 3.73 -24.44
N ALA A 94 -19.62 4.87 -25.10
CA ALA A 94 -18.97 6.06 -24.51
C ALA A 94 -19.66 6.56 -23.21
N SER A 95 -20.95 6.27 -23.02
CA SER A 95 -21.73 6.64 -21.84
C SER A 95 -21.23 6.02 -20.52
N ILE A 96 -20.39 4.99 -20.57
CA ILE A 96 -19.84 4.35 -19.35
C ILE A 96 -18.66 5.11 -18.75
N ILE A 97 -18.14 6.14 -19.43
CA ILE A 97 -17.02 6.95 -18.95
C ILE A 97 -17.28 7.56 -17.57
N ASP A 98 -18.53 7.93 -17.27
CA ASP A 98 -18.94 8.53 -16.00
C ASP A 98 -19.15 7.50 -14.89
N GLN A 99 -19.06 6.21 -15.22
CA GLN A 99 -19.13 5.10 -14.26
C GLN A 99 -17.75 4.59 -13.84
N LEU A 100 -16.68 5.08 -14.51
CA LEU A 100 -15.30 4.72 -14.19
C LEU A 100 -14.80 5.46 -12.95
N GLU A 101 -14.05 4.75 -12.11
CA GLU A 101 -13.54 5.29 -10.85
C GLU A 101 -12.01 5.14 -10.78
N GLY A 102 -11.33 6.23 -10.42
CA GLY A 102 -9.89 6.17 -10.12
C GLY A 102 -9.65 5.40 -8.82
N ILE A 103 -8.62 4.55 -8.80
CA ILE A 103 -8.29 3.73 -7.64
C ILE A 103 -6.77 3.52 -7.53
N SER A 104 -6.34 3.20 -6.31
CA SER A 104 -5.00 2.71 -5.99
C SER A 104 -5.09 1.71 -4.85
N CYS A 105 -4.05 0.90 -4.64
CA CYS A 105 -4.03 -0.15 -3.63
C CYS A 105 -4.33 0.43 -2.22
N ILE A 106 -3.64 1.51 -1.82
CA ILE A 106 -3.93 2.19 -0.54
C ILE A 106 -5.27 2.94 -0.57
N GLY A 107 -5.67 3.47 -1.73
CA GLY A 107 -6.97 4.13 -1.89
C GLY A 107 -8.14 3.19 -1.59
N LEU A 108 -8.08 1.94 -2.07
CA LEU A 108 -9.08 0.91 -1.77
C LEU A 108 -9.09 0.57 -0.27
N THR A 109 -7.93 0.35 0.34
CA THR A 109 -7.82 0.08 1.78
C THR A 109 -8.44 1.21 2.61
N ARG A 110 -8.11 2.46 2.30
CA ARG A 110 -8.65 3.64 2.99
C ARG A 110 -10.16 3.76 2.80
N LYS A 111 -10.67 3.56 1.58
CA LYS A 111 -12.11 3.57 1.29
C LYS A 111 -12.86 2.56 2.15
N CYS A 112 -12.37 1.32 2.22
CA CYS A 112 -13.08 0.26 2.95
C CYS A 112 -12.97 0.39 4.46
N LEU A 113 -11.83 0.82 4.99
CA LEU A 113 -11.72 1.18 6.41
C LEU A 113 -12.68 2.32 6.74
N LYS A 114 -12.72 3.39 5.93
CA LYS A 114 -13.67 4.51 6.10
C LYS A 114 -15.10 4.02 6.26
N GLN A 115 -15.57 3.17 5.34
CA GLN A 115 -16.91 2.60 5.39
C GLN A 115 -17.15 1.82 6.68
N GLY A 116 -16.16 1.04 7.13
CA GLY A 116 -16.25 0.31 8.40
C GLY A 116 -16.42 1.23 9.61
N PHE A 117 -15.63 2.30 9.72
CA PHE A 117 -15.75 3.27 10.80
C PHE A 117 -17.08 4.03 10.77
N GLU A 118 -17.54 4.44 9.59
CA GLU A 118 -18.82 5.15 9.41
C GLU A 118 -20.03 4.25 9.72
N ALA A 119 -19.95 2.95 9.41
CA ALA A 119 -21.02 1.99 9.65
C ALA A 119 -21.32 1.72 11.13
N THR A 120 -20.42 2.11 12.05
CA THR A 120 -20.68 2.07 13.49
C THR A 120 -21.77 3.04 13.92
N GLN A 121 -22.12 4.02 13.07
CA GLN A 121 -23.04 5.13 13.37
C GLN A 121 -22.65 5.96 14.59
N ASN A 122 -21.41 5.79 15.06
CA ASN A 122 -20.86 6.51 16.20
C ASN A 122 -20.03 7.71 15.70
N PRO A 123 -20.40 8.96 16.08
CA PRO A 123 -19.67 10.15 15.64
C PRO A 123 -18.19 10.14 16.06
N LEU A 124 -17.84 9.55 17.20
CA LEU A 124 -16.45 9.44 17.66
C LEU A 124 -15.63 8.53 16.73
N MET A 125 -16.22 7.45 16.22
CA MET A 125 -15.55 6.55 15.28
C MET A 125 -15.30 7.23 13.92
N SER A 126 -16.29 7.97 13.41
CA SER A 126 -16.15 8.74 12.17
C SER A 126 -15.09 9.85 12.29
N ALA A 127 -15.05 10.54 13.44
CA ALA A 127 -14.05 11.55 13.74
C ALA A 127 -12.64 10.95 13.90
N LEU A 128 -12.53 9.81 14.59
CA LEU A 128 -11.29 9.06 14.75
C LEU A 128 -10.72 8.67 13.39
N TRP A 129 -11.51 8.02 12.52
CA TRP A 129 -11.05 7.66 11.17
C TRP A 129 -10.62 8.88 10.38
N SER A 130 -11.43 9.95 10.39
CA SER A 130 -11.11 11.18 9.67
C SER A 130 -9.75 11.75 10.08
N ARG A 131 -9.42 11.70 11.38
CA ARG A 131 -8.13 12.17 11.91
C ARG A 131 -6.97 11.24 11.52
N LEU A 132 -7.16 9.92 11.57
CA LEU A 132 -6.19 8.92 11.11
C LEU A 132 -5.89 9.08 9.61
N ASP A 133 -6.94 9.22 8.80
CA ASP A 133 -6.85 9.35 7.35
C ASP A 133 -6.18 10.66 6.93
N GLN A 134 -6.53 11.79 7.56
CA GLN A 134 -5.87 13.07 7.31
C GLN A 134 -4.38 13.03 7.66
N ASN A 135 -4.01 12.37 8.77
CA ASN A 135 -2.60 12.20 9.10
C ASN A 135 -1.87 11.29 8.11
N LEU A 136 -2.51 10.22 7.63
CA LEU A 136 -1.96 9.37 6.58
C LEU A 136 -1.73 10.15 5.28
N ILE A 137 -2.70 10.97 4.85
CA ILE A 137 -2.59 11.83 3.66
C ILE A 137 -1.44 12.83 3.82
N SER A 138 -1.34 13.51 4.97
CA SER A 138 -0.27 14.50 5.21
C SER A 138 1.12 13.88 5.26
N ARG A 139 1.21 12.56 5.48
CA ARG A 139 2.43 11.75 5.41
C ARG A 139 2.65 11.09 4.05
N GLY A 140 1.90 11.49 3.02
CA GLY A 140 2.09 11.00 1.65
C GLY A 140 1.54 9.60 1.39
N THR A 141 0.55 9.16 2.17
CA THR A 141 -0.11 7.84 2.02
C THR A 141 0.86 6.65 2.16
N ASP A 142 1.77 6.74 3.14
CA ASP A 142 2.73 5.68 3.47
C ASP A 142 2.05 4.50 4.20
N GLY A 143 2.24 3.28 3.68
CA GLY A 143 1.71 2.05 4.29
C GLY A 143 2.18 1.79 5.73
N LEU A 144 3.40 2.18 6.09
CA LEU A 144 3.91 2.04 7.45
C LEU A 144 3.18 2.97 8.42
N VAL A 145 2.82 4.19 7.98
CA VAL A 145 2.02 5.12 8.78
C VAL A 145 0.61 4.57 9.01
N LEU A 146 -0.03 4.02 7.97
CA LEU A 146 -1.31 3.34 8.12
C LEU A 146 -1.21 2.18 9.12
N THR A 147 -0.16 1.37 9.02
CA THR A 147 0.06 0.24 9.91
C THR A 147 0.24 0.68 11.37
N GLN A 148 0.99 1.76 11.62
CA GLN A 148 1.15 2.34 12.95
C GLN A 148 -0.18 2.86 13.51
N HIS A 149 -1.02 3.47 12.68
CA HIS A 149 -2.37 3.89 13.08
C HIS A 149 -3.22 2.69 13.51
N LEU A 150 -3.25 1.62 12.72
CA LEU A 150 -3.96 0.40 13.06
C LEU A 150 -3.41 -0.24 14.34
N GLN A 151 -2.09 -0.28 14.51
CA GLN A 151 -1.46 -0.81 15.74
C GLN A 151 -1.86 0.00 16.98
N LYS A 152 -1.97 1.34 16.88
CA LYS A 152 -2.45 2.19 17.98
C LYS A 152 -3.89 1.86 18.38
N LEU A 153 -4.73 1.41 17.44
CA LEU A 153 -6.09 0.92 17.70
C LEU A 153 -6.12 -0.48 18.35
N GLY A 154 -4.98 -1.19 18.39
CA GLY A 154 -4.87 -2.52 18.97
C GLY A 154 -4.79 -3.66 17.94
N TRP A 155 -4.59 -3.34 16.66
CA TRP A 155 -4.30 -4.36 15.65
C TRP A 155 -2.94 -4.98 15.93
N LYS A 156 -2.82 -6.29 15.68
CA LYS A 156 -1.54 -6.99 15.77
C LYS A 156 -0.80 -6.88 14.45
N ILE A 157 0.49 -6.62 14.52
CA ILE A 157 1.36 -6.55 13.34
C ILE A 157 2.14 -7.85 13.20
N LEU A 158 1.87 -8.58 12.13
CA LEU A 158 2.56 -9.80 11.75
C LEU A 158 3.65 -9.47 10.74
N TYR A 159 4.85 -10.00 10.92
CA TYR A 159 5.85 -10.00 9.85
C TYR A 159 5.62 -11.19 8.93
N TRP A 160 5.66 -10.95 7.62
CA TRP A 160 5.55 -12.02 6.63
C TRP A 160 6.82 -12.14 5.79
N ASN A 161 7.31 -13.37 5.67
CA ASN A 161 8.40 -13.78 4.79
C ASN A 161 8.29 -15.29 4.53
N PRO A 162 7.78 -15.72 3.36
CA PRO A 162 7.51 -17.12 3.08
C PRO A 162 8.80 -17.96 3.00
N ARG A 163 9.92 -17.38 2.56
CA ARG A 163 11.20 -18.07 2.30
C ARG A 163 12.42 -17.22 2.71
N PRO A 164 12.66 -17.05 4.01
CA PRO A 164 13.81 -16.29 4.53
C PRO A 164 15.17 -16.82 4.06
N ASP A 165 15.25 -18.11 3.72
CA ASP A 165 16.43 -18.75 3.13
C ASP A 165 16.83 -18.12 1.79
N LEU A 166 15.88 -17.55 1.05
CA LEU A 166 16.09 -16.92 -0.26
C LEU A 166 16.35 -15.40 -0.17
N ASN A 167 16.33 -14.80 1.03
CA ASN A 167 16.46 -13.35 1.20
C ASN A 167 17.73 -12.78 0.53
N ALA A 168 18.86 -13.47 0.64
CA ALA A 168 20.12 -13.01 0.06
C ALA A 168 20.07 -13.01 -1.47
N GLU A 169 19.40 -13.99 -2.07
CA GLU A 169 19.20 -14.08 -3.52
C GLU A 169 18.28 -12.96 -3.99
N TRP A 170 17.16 -12.74 -3.29
CA TRP A 170 16.21 -11.68 -3.61
C TRP A 170 16.83 -10.29 -3.51
N ASP A 171 17.63 -10.02 -2.49
CA ASP A 171 18.33 -8.75 -2.31
C ASP A 171 19.38 -8.50 -3.40
N ALA A 172 19.99 -9.56 -3.96
CA ALA A 172 20.90 -9.45 -5.10
C ALA A 172 20.17 -9.19 -6.42
N GLU A 173 18.93 -9.69 -6.56
CA GLU A 173 18.13 -9.57 -7.78
C GLU A 173 17.46 -8.19 -7.90
N ASP A 174 17.03 -7.60 -6.79
CA ASP A 174 16.32 -6.30 -6.75
C ASP A 174 17.03 -5.17 -7.54
N PRO A 175 18.36 -4.97 -7.42
CA PRO A 175 19.09 -3.96 -8.21
C PRO A 175 19.25 -4.31 -9.69
N MET A 176 19.17 -5.59 -10.05
CA MET A 176 19.23 -6.04 -11.45
C MET A 176 17.94 -5.73 -12.19
N ILE A 177 16.81 -5.76 -11.47
CA ILE A 177 15.48 -5.49 -12.01
C ILE A 177 15.26 -3.98 -12.22
N MET A 178 15.71 -3.16 -11.26
CA MET A 178 15.54 -1.71 -11.32
C MET A 178 16.68 -0.98 -10.62
N ALA A 179 17.23 0.04 -11.27
CA ALA A 179 18.30 0.86 -10.71
C ALA A 179 17.83 1.72 -9.53
N GLY A 180 18.63 1.76 -8.47
CA GLY A 180 18.43 2.64 -7.32
C GLY A 180 18.93 4.06 -7.55
N LYS A 181 18.61 4.94 -6.61
CA LYS A 181 19.10 6.33 -6.57
C LYS A 181 19.97 6.55 -5.33
N PRO A 182 20.95 7.48 -5.38
CA PRO A 182 21.77 7.79 -4.22
C PRO A 182 20.95 8.15 -2.98
N VAL A 183 21.35 7.61 -1.83
CA VAL A 183 20.78 7.89 -0.51
C VAL A 183 21.89 8.17 0.50
N SER A 184 21.57 8.90 1.57
CA SER A 184 22.51 9.27 2.63
C SER A 184 22.69 8.20 3.71
N TRP A 185 21.87 7.15 3.70
CA TRP A 185 21.89 6.06 4.68
C TRP A 185 22.45 4.77 4.07
N ASP A 186 22.97 3.89 4.93
CA ASP A 186 23.56 2.62 4.51
C ASP A 186 22.47 1.63 4.08
N SER A 187 22.29 1.51 2.77
CA SER A 187 21.44 0.49 2.15
C SER A 187 22.19 -0.81 1.88
N GLY A 188 23.47 -0.91 2.19
CA GLY A 188 24.33 -2.05 1.82
C GLY A 188 24.67 -2.15 0.33
N ILE A 189 23.99 -1.38 -0.54
CA ILE A 189 24.17 -1.42 -2.00
C ILE A 189 24.83 -0.12 -2.45
N ARG A 190 25.94 -0.20 -3.18
CA ARG A 190 26.69 0.98 -3.66
C ARG A 190 26.73 1.04 -5.19
N ASN A 191 26.68 2.25 -5.75
CA ASN A 191 26.96 2.49 -7.17
C ASN A 191 28.48 2.50 -7.46
N SER A 192 28.86 2.69 -8.74
CA SER A 192 30.27 2.72 -9.16
C SER A 192 31.07 3.89 -8.56
N GLN A 193 30.39 4.93 -8.08
CA GLN A 193 30.97 6.06 -7.36
C GLN A 193 31.09 5.80 -5.85
N GLY A 194 30.74 4.61 -5.37
CA GLY A 194 30.78 4.24 -3.95
C GLY A 194 29.66 4.83 -3.10
N GLN A 195 28.66 5.49 -3.69
CA GLN A 195 27.51 6.04 -2.96
C GLN A 195 26.48 4.94 -2.69
N PHE A 196 25.87 4.96 -1.50
CA PHE A 196 24.74 4.08 -1.22
C PHE A 196 23.56 4.43 -2.12
N ILE A 197 22.88 3.41 -2.64
CA ILE A 197 21.71 3.56 -3.51
C ILE A 197 20.51 2.77 -2.98
N TYR A 198 19.30 3.24 -3.27
CA TYR A 198 18.05 2.57 -2.91
C TYR A 198 16.97 2.82 -3.96
N HIS A 199 16.09 1.84 -4.15
CA HIS A 199 14.82 2.03 -4.84
C HIS A 199 13.65 1.63 -3.91
N PRO A 200 12.54 2.38 -3.86
CA PRO A 200 11.39 2.05 -3.01
C PRO A 200 10.75 0.68 -3.26
N ALA A 201 10.99 0.07 -4.42
CA ALA A 201 10.51 -1.28 -4.75
C ALA A 201 11.48 -2.39 -4.29
N TRP A 202 12.62 -2.04 -3.70
CA TRP A 202 13.55 -3.01 -3.13
C TRP A 202 13.10 -3.41 -1.74
N GLY A 203 13.00 -4.71 -1.47
CA GLY A 203 12.49 -5.21 -0.20
C GLY A 203 13.47 -5.11 0.95
N MET A 204 14.78 -5.10 0.67
CA MET A 204 15.84 -5.17 1.68
C MET A 204 15.61 -6.37 2.62
N HIS A 205 15.22 -7.50 2.04
CA HIS A 205 14.60 -8.65 2.67
C HIS A 205 15.45 -9.21 3.82
N GLY A 206 16.75 -9.45 3.60
CA GLY A 206 17.65 -9.98 4.62
C GLY A 206 17.87 -9.01 5.77
N MET A 207 18.02 -7.71 5.47
CA MET A 207 18.13 -6.66 6.49
C MET A 207 16.85 -6.59 7.33
N ARG A 208 15.67 -6.56 6.70
CA ARG A 208 14.38 -6.46 7.39
C ARG A 208 14.09 -7.70 8.21
N TYR A 209 14.35 -8.90 7.67
CA TYR A 209 14.25 -10.15 8.41
C TYR A 209 15.09 -10.11 9.69
N ASN A 210 16.36 -9.72 9.58
CA ASN A 210 17.25 -9.63 10.73
C ASN A 210 16.79 -8.58 11.77
N GLN A 211 16.26 -7.44 11.32
CA GLN A 211 15.70 -6.42 12.21
C GLN A 211 14.51 -6.97 12.99
N VAL A 212 13.57 -7.63 12.31
CA VAL A 212 12.40 -8.22 12.95
C VAL A 212 12.83 -9.33 13.93
N MET A 213 13.69 -10.25 13.50
CA MET A 213 14.07 -11.38 14.35
C MET A 213 14.82 -10.96 15.61
N LYS A 214 15.68 -9.93 15.52
CA LYS A 214 16.54 -9.50 16.63
C LYS A 214 15.93 -8.39 17.50
N LYS A 215 15.04 -7.57 16.94
CA LYS A 215 14.56 -6.33 17.60
C LYS A 215 13.05 -6.18 17.60
N ASP A 216 12.30 -7.11 17.00
CA ASP A 216 10.85 -7.05 16.89
C ASP A 216 10.36 -5.76 16.20
N VAL A 217 11.12 -5.28 15.22
CA VAL A 217 10.81 -4.05 14.48
C VAL A 217 11.00 -4.25 12.97
N TYR A 218 10.00 -3.86 12.20
CA TYR A 218 10.07 -3.68 10.76
C TYR A 218 10.14 -2.18 10.45
N TYR A 219 11.32 -1.69 10.08
CA TYR A 219 11.59 -0.26 9.91
C TYR A 219 11.37 0.55 11.21
N ASN A 220 10.20 1.18 11.37
CA ASN A 220 9.78 1.92 12.56
C ASN A 220 8.45 1.39 13.14
N VAL A 221 8.00 0.22 12.70
CA VAL A 221 6.78 -0.44 13.18
C VAL A 221 7.17 -1.61 14.07
N LYS A 222 6.60 -1.68 15.27
CA LYS A 222 6.80 -2.83 16.16
C LYS A 222 6.08 -4.04 15.56
N VAL A 223 6.74 -5.20 15.55
CA VAL A 223 6.15 -6.47 15.14
C VAL A 223 5.69 -7.21 16.39
N ASP A 224 4.42 -7.60 16.40
CA ASP A 224 3.80 -8.33 17.51
C ASP A 224 3.92 -9.85 17.33
N ASP A 225 3.98 -10.32 16.08
CA ASP A 225 4.15 -11.72 15.72
C ASP A 225 5.12 -11.85 14.54
N LYS A 226 6.25 -12.52 14.78
CA LYS A 226 7.32 -12.74 13.81
C LYS A 226 7.45 -14.21 13.37
N THR A 227 6.45 -15.04 13.67
CA THR A 227 6.54 -16.48 13.46
C THR A 227 5.42 -17.01 12.58
N THR A 228 4.18 -16.51 12.73
CA THR A 228 3.03 -17.10 12.05
C THR A 228 3.16 -17.05 10.53
N LEU A 229 3.58 -15.92 9.96
CA LEU A 229 3.74 -15.75 8.51
C LEU A 229 5.20 -15.85 8.04
N VAL A 230 6.02 -16.64 8.75
CA VAL A 230 7.42 -16.87 8.37
C VAL A 230 7.64 -18.35 8.08
N ASN A 231 8.37 -18.66 7.00
CA ASN A 231 8.62 -20.04 6.53
C ASN A 231 7.35 -20.82 6.13
N PHE A 232 6.31 -20.13 5.67
CA PHE A 232 5.08 -20.80 5.25
C PHE A 232 5.14 -21.29 3.78
N ASP A 233 6.24 -21.00 3.06
CA ASP A 233 6.47 -21.33 1.66
C ASP A 233 5.25 -21.00 0.79
N ILE A 234 4.40 -21.99 0.50
CA ILE A 234 3.16 -21.79 -0.23
C ILE A 234 1.84 -21.99 0.54
N GLU A 235 1.89 -22.53 1.74
CA GLU A 235 0.71 -22.89 2.53
C GLU A 235 0.43 -21.86 3.60
N LEU A 236 -0.68 -21.11 3.48
CA LEU A 236 -1.02 -20.12 4.48
C LEU A 236 -1.46 -20.75 5.80
N PRO A 237 -0.99 -20.23 6.95
CA PRO A 237 -1.47 -20.69 8.25
C PRO A 237 -2.96 -20.40 8.45
N GLN A 238 -3.70 -21.36 9.00
CA GLN A 238 -5.14 -21.20 9.25
C GLN A 238 -5.45 -19.98 10.14
N ALA A 239 -4.61 -19.72 11.15
CA ALA A 239 -4.77 -18.58 12.03
C ALA A 239 -4.75 -17.22 11.30
N PHE A 240 -4.13 -17.16 10.11
CA PHE A 240 -4.18 -16.01 9.21
C PHE A 240 -5.44 -16.02 8.34
N ILE A 241 -5.79 -17.18 7.78
CA ILE A 241 -6.99 -17.37 6.94
C ILE A 241 -8.27 -17.00 7.69
N ASP A 242 -8.33 -17.19 9.01
CA ASP A 242 -9.52 -16.87 9.81
C ASP A 242 -9.79 -15.37 9.98
N ASN A 243 -8.89 -14.48 9.54
CA ASN A 243 -9.10 -13.04 9.68
C ASN A 243 -10.02 -12.50 8.58
N ALA A 244 -11.18 -11.98 8.99
CA ALA A 244 -12.19 -11.43 8.08
C ALA A 244 -11.67 -10.24 7.27
N PHE A 245 -10.72 -9.47 7.80
CA PHE A 245 -10.04 -8.40 7.09
C PHE A 245 -8.60 -8.26 7.58
N PHE A 246 -7.69 -7.85 6.69
CA PHE A 246 -6.31 -7.51 7.02
C PHE A 246 -5.77 -6.44 6.07
N VAL A 247 -4.70 -5.76 6.49
CA VAL A 247 -3.98 -4.79 5.67
C VAL A 247 -2.52 -5.21 5.57
N GLY A 248 -2.10 -5.61 4.38
CA GLY A 248 -0.72 -5.94 4.08
C GLY A 248 0.06 -4.74 3.56
N VAL A 249 1.35 -4.73 3.88
CA VAL A 249 2.33 -3.74 3.41
C VAL A 249 3.59 -4.47 2.95
N ALA A 250 4.08 -4.09 1.77
CA ALA A 250 5.34 -4.56 1.20
C ALA A 250 6.30 -3.39 0.94
N HIS A 251 7.58 -3.72 0.68
CA HIS A 251 8.61 -2.76 0.26
C HIS A 251 8.67 -1.50 1.13
N ALA A 252 8.74 -1.69 2.45
CA ALA A 252 8.87 -0.61 3.42
C ALA A 252 7.80 0.50 3.32
N GLY A 253 6.55 0.14 3.01
CA GLY A 253 5.43 1.09 2.97
C GLY A 253 5.05 1.57 1.57
N TYR A 254 5.85 1.24 0.55
CA TYR A 254 5.58 1.63 -0.83
C TYR A 254 4.29 1.01 -1.38
N HIS A 255 4.02 -0.24 -1.00
CA HIS A 255 2.88 -1.00 -1.50
C HIS A 255 1.99 -1.46 -0.35
N VAL A 256 0.68 -1.25 -0.50
CA VAL A 256 -0.34 -1.55 0.52
C VAL A 256 -1.47 -2.30 -0.14
N PHE A 257 -1.90 -3.42 0.41
CA PHE A 257 -2.99 -4.21 -0.14
C PHE A 257 -3.97 -4.63 0.96
N PRO A 258 -5.28 -4.49 0.76
CA PRO A 258 -6.25 -5.05 1.68
C PRO A 258 -6.52 -6.51 1.33
N GLY A 259 -6.97 -7.26 2.32
CA GLY A 259 -7.38 -8.63 2.11
C GLY A 259 -8.39 -9.11 3.13
N SER A 260 -8.91 -10.30 2.89
CA SER A 260 -9.96 -10.93 3.66
C SER A 260 -9.88 -12.44 3.49
N PHE A 261 -9.99 -13.17 4.60
CA PHE A 261 -9.98 -14.62 4.64
C PHE A 261 -8.78 -15.27 3.90
N GLY A 262 -7.58 -14.75 4.15
CA GLY A 262 -6.36 -15.21 3.48
C GLY A 262 -6.27 -14.86 1.98
N GLN A 263 -7.18 -14.05 1.45
CA GLN A 263 -7.16 -13.57 0.07
C GLN A 263 -6.81 -12.09 0.01
N VAL A 264 -6.03 -11.68 -0.98
CA VAL A 264 -5.79 -10.28 -1.32
C VAL A 264 -6.78 -9.86 -2.40
N ILE A 265 -7.32 -8.65 -2.26
CA ILE A 265 -8.08 -7.95 -3.31
C ILE A 265 -7.47 -6.58 -3.46
N GLU A 266 -6.71 -6.35 -4.52
CA GLU A 266 -5.95 -5.12 -4.66
C GLU A 266 -6.10 -4.44 -6.01
N ALA A 267 -5.88 -3.13 -6.00
CA ALA A 267 -6.19 -2.25 -7.11
C ALA A 267 -4.92 -1.61 -7.69
N HIS A 268 -4.61 -1.90 -8.95
CA HIS A 268 -3.34 -1.52 -9.56
C HIS A 268 -3.34 -0.08 -10.10
N SER A 269 -2.31 0.69 -9.72
CA SER A 269 -2.22 2.12 -10.06
C SER A 269 -1.74 2.45 -11.48
N MET A 270 -1.23 1.47 -12.23
CA MET A 270 -0.58 1.69 -13.54
C MET A 270 -1.08 0.77 -14.67
N ARG A 271 -2.04 -0.13 -14.42
CA ARG A 271 -2.53 -1.09 -15.42
C ARG A 271 -3.35 -0.38 -16.50
N ARG A 272 -3.46 -1.03 -17.67
CA ARG A 272 -4.28 -0.54 -18.80
C ARG A 272 -5.76 -0.68 -18.47
N LEU A 273 -6.61 0.24 -18.90
CA LEU A 273 -8.04 0.24 -18.58
C LEU A 273 -8.79 -1.01 -19.09
N ASP A 274 -8.31 -1.65 -20.16
CA ASP A 274 -8.89 -2.87 -20.73
C ASP A 274 -8.34 -4.17 -20.11
N SER A 275 -7.59 -4.07 -19.00
CA SER A 275 -7.12 -5.23 -18.23
C SER A 275 -8.11 -5.57 -17.11
N ILE A 276 -8.48 -6.85 -17.03
CA ILE A 276 -9.24 -7.37 -15.89
C ILE A 276 -8.45 -7.26 -14.59
N ASP A 277 -7.12 -7.24 -14.66
CA ASP A 277 -6.21 -7.16 -13.51
C ASP A 277 -5.99 -5.74 -12.99
N ASN A 278 -6.81 -4.75 -13.37
CA ASN A 278 -6.82 -3.47 -12.65
C ASN A 278 -7.26 -3.65 -11.20
N LEU A 279 -8.08 -4.66 -10.95
CA LEU A 279 -8.42 -5.12 -9.62
C LEU A 279 -8.29 -6.64 -9.63
N GLU A 280 -7.27 -7.13 -8.94
CA GLU A 280 -6.99 -8.56 -8.86
C GLU A 280 -7.56 -9.17 -7.58
N LYS A 281 -7.69 -10.49 -7.60
CA LYS A 281 -8.01 -11.30 -6.43
C LYS A 281 -7.18 -12.58 -6.48
N GLY A 282 -6.56 -12.93 -5.37
CA GLY A 282 -5.77 -14.16 -5.24
C GLY A 282 -5.56 -14.54 -3.78
N GLN A 283 -5.12 -15.77 -3.54
CA GLN A 283 -4.65 -16.16 -2.21
C GLN A 283 -3.43 -15.33 -1.82
N PHE A 284 -3.32 -14.88 -0.57
CA PHE A 284 -2.15 -14.16 -0.09
C PHE A 284 -0.93 -15.07 -0.11
N ASN A 285 -0.19 -15.04 -1.21
CA ASN A 285 1.04 -15.78 -1.38
C ASN A 285 1.71 -15.31 -2.67
N PRO A 286 2.55 -14.28 -2.61
CA PRO A 286 3.18 -13.75 -3.80
C PRO A 286 4.11 -14.74 -4.53
N LEU A 287 4.49 -15.87 -3.92
CA LEU A 287 5.34 -16.89 -4.53
C LEU A 287 4.54 -17.95 -5.31
N ALA A 288 3.27 -18.16 -4.96
CA ALA A 288 2.45 -19.17 -5.62
C ALA A 288 1.95 -18.71 -7.00
N VAL A 289 1.80 -19.68 -7.89
CA VAL A 289 1.11 -19.47 -9.17
C VAL A 289 -0.33 -19.02 -8.89
N GLY A 290 -0.71 -17.85 -9.39
CA GLY A 290 -2.02 -17.25 -9.14
C GLY A 290 -2.21 -16.64 -7.76
N GLY A 291 -1.16 -16.57 -6.95
CA GLY A 291 -1.17 -15.87 -5.67
C GLY A 291 -1.06 -14.36 -5.82
N ALA A 292 -1.35 -13.65 -4.73
CA ALA A 292 -1.43 -12.20 -4.67
C ALA A 292 -0.70 -11.63 -3.42
N PRO A 293 -0.27 -10.35 -3.43
CA PRO A 293 -0.25 -9.44 -4.58
C PRO A 293 0.59 -9.96 -5.75
N GLN A 294 0.09 -9.82 -6.98
CA GLN A 294 0.74 -10.37 -8.16
C GLN A 294 1.99 -9.58 -8.53
N TRP A 295 3.05 -10.31 -8.85
CA TRP A 295 4.29 -9.70 -9.28
C TRP A 295 4.16 -8.97 -10.61
N THR A 296 4.82 -7.82 -10.70
CA THR A 296 5.08 -7.17 -11.98
C THR A 296 6.49 -7.52 -12.47
N LYS A 297 6.93 -6.90 -13.57
CA LYS A 297 8.33 -7.00 -14.01
C LYS A 297 9.28 -6.40 -12.99
N ILE A 298 8.82 -5.42 -12.22
CA ILE A 298 9.67 -4.58 -11.37
C ILE A 298 9.35 -4.66 -9.88
N GLU A 299 8.13 -5.08 -9.53
CA GLU A 299 7.69 -5.19 -8.14
C GLU A 299 7.55 -6.67 -7.77
N LYS A 300 8.44 -7.11 -6.88
CA LYS A 300 8.47 -8.47 -6.34
C LYS A 300 8.19 -8.43 -4.84
N TYR A 301 6.95 -8.68 -4.44
CA TYR A 301 6.53 -8.59 -3.04
C TYR A 301 6.93 -9.88 -2.30
N ARG A 302 8.12 -9.92 -1.67
CA ARG A 302 8.61 -11.15 -1.00
C ARG A 302 8.64 -11.09 0.52
N SER A 303 8.54 -9.90 1.11
CA SER A 303 8.42 -9.75 2.56
C SER A 303 7.78 -8.43 2.93
N GLY A 304 7.24 -8.35 4.13
CA GLY A 304 6.66 -7.13 4.67
C GLY A 304 5.96 -7.36 6.00
N ILE A 305 4.92 -6.57 6.25
CA ILE A 305 4.08 -6.72 7.45
C ILE A 305 2.60 -6.79 7.08
N VAL A 306 1.80 -7.43 7.91
CA VAL A 306 0.34 -7.46 7.83
C VAL A 306 -0.24 -7.02 9.16
N ALA A 307 -1.15 -6.04 9.13
CA ALA A 307 -1.97 -5.69 10.27
C ALA A 307 -3.24 -6.56 10.27
N ILE A 308 -3.49 -7.26 11.37
CA ILE A 308 -4.75 -7.99 11.61
C ILE A 308 -5.51 -7.37 12.78
N PRO A 309 -6.85 -7.30 12.73
CA PRO A 309 -7.64 -6.71 13.78
C PRO A 309 -7.57 -7.52 15.08
N PRO A 310 -7.87 -6.88 16.24
CA PRO A 310 -8.08 -7.61 17.47
C PRO A 310 -9.29 -8.56 17.34
N LYS A 311 -9.18 -9.73 17.98
CA LYS A 311 -10.28 -10.69 18.14
C LYS A 311 -11.16 -10.31 19.32
#